data_AF-A0A0D7CHE1-F1
#
_entry.id   AF-A0A0D7CHE1-F1
#
_cell.length_a   1.000
_cell.length_b   1.000
_cell.length_c   1.000
_cell.angle_alpha   90.00
_cell.angle_beta   90.00
_cell.angle_gamma   90.00
#
_symmetry.space_group_name_H-M   'P 1'
#
loop_
_entity.id
_entity.type
_entity.pdbx_description
1 polymer ?
#
loop_
_entity_poly.entity_id
_entity_poly.type
_entity_poly.pdbx_seq_one_letter_code
_entity_poly.pdbx_strand_id
1 'polypeptide(L)'
;MLIVTAVVLVLALLLVQYLTVRKIVADRRRAAEEQQRIRETEGAEAAQMLGGMGPAGRVALGGVLVSLYGLWGFARGTAELPFLVAIGFCAMFDVLELQLFRLLYQTADPRKGKTPQYKLMHGTAWGLVSLSATANFVHAPNAVSAPFMAVMPAAAAWVIELELRKRMAGSEKVEEDKGSGGPIRLVIKIWHKVWAAIYGAAGIDPGEKNSEMAQKALGRKAAKRAYELRLSLERQQGLQRQVEALKSEVSSREKTRRLGELQAELDTLAKRTRGPRKRAQKMLMRGDLHEPAATLELLRRMAWLTRTDDVALLTYGPDSKAKQVMEELNIAANADFVEASNRAKEINARAAEVDKVRRKTEKEIEEATKQLNALKGEIETAKKQADEAVETATKQQEEEQNKLSLLREERERLESNDASSEQLYKKTSDELETARQELARANENVREAQDRARELEGQQGTLQERLKRTLDEQEDLKRTAREMADQAQEARNEVVRLQERLAVVEQQAAGVSAKSAKPRGVDARIDAPRKDQGIDPANGGGTRAQIRSLLQKLSPDQRELSQHQLAALLEPDLSVGADAIRRHLRAIANEEAEHAKPDVPGQREETEPAGHGVEQ
;
A
#
# COMPACT_ATOMS: atom_id res chain seq x y z
N MET A 1 -77.95 7.69 -6.10
CA MET A 1 -77.57 6.30 -5.76
C MET A 1 -76.64 5.69 -6.82
N LEU A 2 -77.05 5.56 -8.09
CA LEU A 2 -76.24 4.91 -9.15
C LEU A 2 -74.87 5.55 -9.44
N ILE A 3 -74.77 6.88 -9.37
CA ILE A 3 -73.51 7.61 -9.61
C ILE A 3 -72.51 7.38 -8.47
N VAL A 4 -73.00 7.32 -7.23
CA VAL A 4 -72.15 7.10 -6.04
C VAL A 4 -71.60 5.68 -6.05
N THR A 5 -72.43 4.69 -6.41
CA THR A 5 -71.95 3.29 -6.55
C THR A 5 -70.94 3.14 -7.69
N ALA A 6 -71.11 3.86 -8.81
CA ALA A 6 -70.16 3.83 -9.91
C ALA A 6 -68.79 4.44 -9.51
N VAL A 7 -68.78 5.57 -8.80
CA VAL A 7 -67.54 6.22 -8.34
C VAL A 7 -66.79 5.34 -7.33
N VAL A 8 -67.50 4.70 -6.40
CA VAL A 8 -66.88 3.78 -5.43
C VAL A 8 -66.27 2.55 -6.13
N LEU A 9 -66.92 2.04 -7.18
CA LEU A 9 -66.43 0.88 -7.94
C LEU A 9 -65.19 1.23 -8.76
N VAL A 10 -65.13 2.43 -9.34
CA VAL A 10 -63.95 2.93 -10.06
C VAL A 10 -62.78 3.16 -9.09
N LEU A 11 -63.02 3.74 -7.91
CA LEU A 11 -61.98 3.93 -6.89
C LEU A 11 -61.45 2.59 -6.36
N ALA A 12 -62.33 1.60 -6.15
CA ALA A 12 -61.91 0.25 -5.76
C ALA A 12 -61.06 -0.43 -6.83
N LEU A 13 -61.43 -0.29 -8.12
CA LEU A 13 -60.64 -0.81 -9.25
C LEU A 13 -59.26 -0.13 -9.34
N LEU A 14 -59.20 1.19 -9.18
CA LEU A 14 -57.94 1.93 -9.18
C LEU A 14 -57.05 1.55 -7.99
N LEU A 15 -57.63 1.29 -6.81
CA LEU A 15 -56.89 0.83 -5.65
C LEU A 15 -56.29 -0.57 -5.88
N VAL A 16 -57.06 -1.50 -6.46
CA VAL A 16 -56.57 -2.85 -6.80
C VAL A 16 -55.47 -2.78 -7.87
N GLN A 17 -55.62 -1.92 -8.87
CA GLN A 17 -54.62 -1.71 -9.91
C GLN A 17 -53.34 -1.08 -9.35
N TYR A 18 -53.47 -0.12 -8.42
CA TYR A 18 -52.33 0.48 -7.71
C TYR A 18 -51.60 -0.56 -6.85
N LEU A 19 -52.32 -1.39 -6.10
CA LEU A 19 -51.74 -2.43 -5.25
C LEU A 19 -51.02 -3.53 -6.06
N THR A 20 -51.57 -3.91 -7.22
CA THR A 20 -50.93 -4.90 -8.12
C THR A 20 -49.67 -4.33 -8.77
N VAL A 21 -49.69 -3.09 -9.25
CA VAL A 21 -48.49 -2.41 -9.78
C VAL A 21 -47.43 -2.24 -8.70
N ARG A 22 -47.82 -1.84 -7.48
CA ARG A 22 -46.90 -1.72 -6.34
C ARG A 22 -46.25 -3.06 -5.98
N LYS A 23 -47.00 -4.16 -6.04
CA LYS A 23 -46.46 -5.51 -5.80
C LYS A 23 -45.47 -5.94 -6.88
N ILE A 24 -45.79 -5.71 -8.16
CA ILE A 24 -44.88 -6.01 -9.29
C ILE A 24 -43.60 -5.18 -9.21
N VAL A 25 -43.68 -3.91 -8.84
CA VAL A 25 -42.50 -3.05 -8.66
C VAL A 25 -41.67 -3.50 -7.46
N ALA A 26 -42.29 -3.90 -6.36
CA ALA A 26 -41.59 -4.45 -5.20
C ALA A 26 -40.90 -5.79 -5.52
N ASP A 27 -41.55 -6.68 -6.25
CA ASP A 27 -41.00 -7.98 -6.67
C ASP A 27 -39.87 -7.79 -7.70
N ARG A 28 -39.99 -6.80 -8.62
CA ARG A 28 -38.89 -6.43 -9.52
C ARG A 28 -37.70 -5.81 -8.80
N ARG A 29 -37.93 -5.01 -7.74
CA ARG A 29 -36.85 -4.47 -6.91
C ARG A 29 -36.14 -5.58 -6.15
N ARG A 30 -36.89 -6.53 -5.57
CA ARG A 30 -36.32 -7.72 -4.91
C ARG A 30 -35.54 -8.61 -5.87
N ALA A 31 -36.06 -8.84 -7.07
CA ALA A 31 -35.34 -9.59 -8.11
C ALA A 31 -34.11 -8.85 -8.64
N ALA A 32 -34.16 -7.51 -8.73
CA ALA A 32 -33.01 -6.69 -9.10
C ALA A 32 -31.94 -6.66 -8.00
N GLU A 33 -32.35 -6.61 -6.73
CA GLU A 33 -31.47 -6.71 -5.55
C GLU A 33 -30.88 -8.12 -5.43
N GLU A 34 -31.64 -9.19 -5.70
CA GLU A 34 -31.11 -10.56 -5.79
C GLU A 34 -30.17 -10.73 -6.98
N GLN A 35 -30.47 -10.16 -8.15
CA GLN A 35 -29.55 -10.16 -9.28
C GLN A 35 -28.31 -9.31 -9.04
N GLN A 36 -28.41 -8.20 -8.29
CA GLN A 36 -27.25 -7.43 -7.84
C GLN A 36 -26.43 -8.21 -6.83
N ARG A 37 -27.04 -8.89 -5.86
CA ARG A 37 -26.34 -9.79 -4.93
C ARG A 37 -25.68 -10.96 -5.64
N ILE A 38 -26.34 -11.59 -6.61
CA ILE A 38 -25.78 -12.67 -7.42
C ILE A 38 -24.64 -12.14 -8.30
N ARG A 39 -24.75 -10.95 -8.91
CA ARG A 39 -23.66 -10.31 -9.66
C ARG A 39 -22.51 -9.84 -8.77
N GLU A 40 -22.79 -9.46 -7.52
CA GLU A 40 -21.78 -9.11 -6.52
C GLU A 40 -21.09 -10.38 -6.01
N THR A 41 -21.79 -11.51 -5.85
CA THR A 41 -21.17 -12.79 -5.47
C THR A 41 -20.46 -13.47 -6.64
N GLU A 42 -21.01 -13.49 -7.85
CA GLU A 42 -20.37 -14.05 -9.05
C GLU A 42 -19.26 -13.13 -9.56
N GLY A 43 -19.44 -11.81 -9.46
CA GLY A 43 -18.43 -10.80 -9.75
C GLY A 43 -17.32 -10.79 -8.69
N ALA A 44 -17.63 -10.99 -7.42
CA ALA A 44 -16.63 -11.20 -6.38
C ALA A 44 -15.93 -12.56 -6.54
N GLU A 45 -16.63 -13.64 -6.91
CA GLU A 45 -16.01 -14.94 -7.17
C GLU A 45 -15.12 -14.92 -8.42
N ALA A 46 -15.52 -14.22 -9.48
CA ALA A 46 -14.70 -14.00 -10.68
C ALA A 46 -13.52 -13.06 -10.39
N ALA A 47 -13.72 -12.00 -9.61
CA ALA A 47 -12.67 -11.09 -9.16
C ALA A 47 -11.75 -11.72 -8.11
N GLN A 48 -12.21 -12.70 -7.34
CA GLN A 48 -11.44 -13.49 -6.38
C GLN A 48 -10.72 -14.65 -7.09
N MET A 49 -11.28 -15.20 -8.18
CA MET A 49 -10.60 -16.09 -9.13
C MET A 49 -9.44 -15.38 -9.84
N LEU A 50 -9.70 -14.22 -10.44
CA LEU A 50 -8.70 -13.41 -11.14
C LEU A 50 -7.73 -12.73 -10.16
N GLY A 51 -8.21 -12.33 -8.98
CA GLY A 51 -7.40 -11.82 -7.87
C GLY A 51 -6.47 -12.87 -7.28
N GLY A 52 -6.89 -14.14 -7.28
CA GLY A 52 -6.06 -15.29 -6.89
C GLY A 52 -5.04 -15.74 -7.96
N MET A 53 -5.13 -15.24 -9.20
CA MET A 53 -4.19 -15.52 -10.30
C MET A 53 -3.05 -14.49 -10.40
N GLY A 54 -3.02 -13.48 -9.52
CA GLY A 54 -1.99 -12.45 -9.52
C GLY A 54 -1.85 -11.71 -10.88
N PRO A 55 -0.68 -11.13 -11.20
CA PRO A 55 -0.45 -10.42 -12.47
C PRO A 55 -0.67 -11.27 -13.74
N ALA A 56 -0.61 -12.61 -13.62
CA ALA A 56 -0.82 -13.53 -14.73
C ALA A 56 -2.28 -13.56 -15.22
N GLY A 57 -3.25 -13.40 -14.31
CA GLY A 57 -4.68 -13.31 -14.66
C GLY A 57 -5.02 -12.10 -15.55
N ARG A 58 -4.31 -10.98 -15.39
CA ARG A 58 -4.50 -9.79 -16.25
C ARG A 58 -4.00 -10.00 -17.67
N VAL A 59 -2.90 -10.74 -17.84
CA VAL A 59 -2.35 -11.10 -19.16
C VAL A 59 -3.26 -12.12 -19.84
N ALA A 60 -3.84 -13.05 -19.09
CA ALA A 60 -4.84 -13.99 -19.59
C ALA A 60 -6.07 -13.27 -20.16
N LEU A 61 -6.61 -12.26 -19.46
CA LEU A 61 -7.73 -11.45 -19.95
C LEU A 61 -7.43 -10.74 -21.27
N GLY A 62 -6.20 -10.24 -21.44
CA GLY A 62 -5.76 -9.64 -22.71
C GLY A 62 -5.75 -10.65 -23.86
N GLY A 63 -5.38 -11.90 -23.59
CA GLY A 63 -5.46 -12.99 -24.57
C GLY A 63 -6.89 -13.37 -24.95
N VAL A 64 -7.81 -13.36 -23.99
CA VAL A 64 -9.25 -13.67 -24.20
C VAL A 64 -9.92 -12.61 -25.10
N LEU A 65 -9.57 -11.33 -24.94
CA LEU A 65 -10.09 -10.29 -25.84
C LEU A 65 -9.63 -10.48 -27.29
N VAL A 66 -8.40 -10.98 -27.48
CA VAL A 66 -7.88 -11.29 -28.82
C VAL A 66 -8.48 -12.58 -29.37
N SER A 67 -8.75 -13.60 -28.55
CA SER A 67 -9.48 -14.81 -29.00
C SER A 67 -10.89 -14.49 -29.48
N LEU A 68 -11.60 -13.60 -28.79
CA LEU A 68 -12.93 -13.13 -29.17
C LEU A 68 -12.96 -12.50 -30.55
N TYR A 69 -11.93 -11.75 -30.94
CA TYR A 69 -11.86 -11.14 -32.26
C TYR A 69 -11.85 -12.20 -33.38
N GLY A 70 -10.98 -13.21 -33.27
CA GLY A 70 -10.89 -14.29 -34.27
C GLY A 70 -12.13 -15.17 -34.31
N LEU A 71 -12.70 -15.49 -33.14
CA LEU A 71 -13.94 -16.26 -33.03
C LEU A 71 -15.15 -15.51 -33.60
N TRP A 72 -15.23 -14.20 -33.37
CA TRP A 72 -16.25 -13.36 -33.97
C TRP A 72 -16.12 -13.28 -35.49
N GLY A 73 -14.89 -13.11 -35.98
CA GLY A 73 -14.58 -13.16 -37.41
C GLY A 73 -14.99 -14.48 -38.05
N PHE A 74 -14.73 -15.60 -37.38
CA PHE A 74 -15.16 -16.92 -37.81
C PHE A 74 -16.69 -17.06 -37.82
N ALA A 75 -17.34 -16.69 -36.73
CA ALA A 75 -18.79 -16.80 -36.57
C ALA A 75 -19.56 -15.98 -37.63
N ARG A 76 -19.09 -14.77 -37.94
CA ARG A 76 -19.76 -13.86 -38.89
C ARG A 76 -19.30 -14.04 -40.32
N GLY A 77 -18.02 -14.33 -40.54
CA GLY A 77 -17.41 -14.38 -41.88
C GLY A 77 -17.38 -15.77 -42.50
N THR A 78 -17.06 -16.81 -41.73
CA THR A 78 -16.91 -18.17 -42.27
C THR A 78 -18.14 -19.03 -42.03
N ALA A 79 -18.74 -18.95 -40.83
CA ALA A 79 -19.90 -19.73 -40.46
C ALA A 79 -21.23 -19.00 -40.76
N GLU A 80 -21.17 -17.73 -41.17
CA GLU A 80 -22.32 -16.88 -41.54
C GLU A 80 -23.47 -16.90 -40.53
N LEU A 81 -23.15 -17.05 -39.24
CA LEU A 81 -24.16 -17.20 -38.20
C LEU A 81 -24.98 -15.90 -38.03
N PRO A 82 -26.30 -16.00 -37.82
CA PRO A 82 -27.12 -14.86 -37.43
C PRO A 82 -26.54 -14.17 -36.18
N PHE A 83 -26.68 -12.85 -36.10
CA PHE A 83 -26.00 -12.03 -35.08
C PHE A 83 -26.16 -12.56 -33.65
N LEU A 84 -27.38 -12.92 -33.25
CA LEU A 84 -27.66 -13.47 -31.91
C LEU A 84 -27.01 -14.84 -31.69
N VAL A 85 -26.94 -15.66 -32.74
CA VAL A 85 -26.30 -16.99 -32.69
C VAL A 85 -24.78 -16.87 -32.63
N ALA A 86 -24.19 -15.88 -33.32
CA ALA A 86 -22.76 -15.59 -33.25
C ALA A 86 -22.33 -15.15 -31.84
N ILE A 87 -23.14 -14.34 -31.15
CA ILE A 87 -22.91 -13.98 -29.74
C ILE A 87 -22.95 -15.24 -28.87
N GLY A 88 -23.98 -16.08 -29.02
CA GLY A 88 -24.09 -17.33 -28.27
C GLY A 88 -22.93 -18.29 -28.52
N PHE A 89 -22.46 -18.39 -29.76
CA PHE A 89 -21.30 -19.19 -30.15
C PHE A 89 -20.01 -18.71 -29.46
N CYS A 90 -19.72 -17.41 -29.52
CA CYS A 90 -18.53 -16.85 -28.88
C CYS A 90 -18.59 -17.01 -27.35
N ALA A 91 -19.75 -16.73 -26.74
CA ALA A 91 -19.95 -16.89 -25.30
C ALA A 91 -19.79 -18.34 -24.85
N MET A 92 -20.30 -19.31 -25.62
CA MET A 92 -20.14 -20.73 -25.30
C MET A 92 -18.68 -21.17 -25.35
N PHE A 93 -17.91 -20.68 -26.32
CA PHE A 93 -16.49 -20.98 -26.43
C PHE A 93 -15.71 -20.43 -25.22
N ASP A 94 -15.96 -19.19 -24.84
CA ASP A 94 -15.34 -18.56 -23.66
C ASP A 94 -15.71 -19.29 -22.36
N VAL A 95 -16.98 -19.65 -22.18
CA VAL A 95 -17.44 -20.42 -21.01
C VAL A 95 -16.76 -21.78 -20.94
N LEU A 96 -16.61 -22.48 -22.07
CA LEU A 96 -15.91 -23.77 -22.13
C LEU A 96 -14.43 -23.62 -21.80
N GLU A 97 -13.75 -22.61 -22.33
CA GLU A 97 -12.34 -22.35 -22.07
C GLU A 97 -12.10 -22.00 -20.59
N LEU A 98 -12.89 -21.08 -20.02
CA LEU A 98 -12.82 -20.70 -18.61
C LEU A 98 -13.14 -21.88 -17.68
N GLN A 99 -14.16 -22.68 -18.01
CA GLN A 99 -14.53 -23.84 -17.21
C GLN A 99 -13.47 -24.94 -17.26
N LEU A 100 -12.85 -25.18 -18.42
CA LEU A 100 -11.75 -26.14 -18.56
C LEU A 100 -10.53 -25.70 -17.76
N PHE A 101 -10.15 -24.42 -17.81
CA PHE A 101 -9.07 -23.90 -16.98
C PHE A 101 -9.42 -23.96 -15.49
N ARG A 102 -10.65 -23.63 -15.09
CA ARG A 102 -11.11 -23.79 -13.70
C ARG A 102 -10.96 -25.22 -13.22
N LEU A 103 -11.44 -26.19 -14.01
CA LEU A 103 -11.33 -27.60 -13.66
C LEU A 103 -9.86 -28.05 -13.63
N LEU A 104 -8.99 -27.55 -14.53
CA LEU A 104 -7.55 -27.80 -14.49
C LEU A 104 -6.91 -27.28 -13.20
N TYR A 105 -7.29 -26.09 -12.73
CA TYR A 105 -6.81 -25.53 -11.46
C TYR A 105 -7.32 -26.32 -10.25
N GLN A 106 -8.58 -26.75 -10.25
CA GLN A 106 -9.15 -27.53 -9.15
C GLN A 106 -8.57 -28.94 -9.07
N THR A 107 -8.22 -29.54 -10.21
CA THR A 107 -7.63 -30.88 -10.29
C THR A 107 -6.11 -30.89 -10.15
N ALA A 108 -5.46 -29.72 -10.16
CA ALA A 108 -4.03 -29.55 -9.95
C ALA A 108 -3.65 -29.75 -8.48
N ASP A 109 -3.48 -31.01 -8.08
CA ASP A 109 -3.00 -31.40 -6.76
C ASP A 109 -1.50 -31.77 -6.82
N PRO A 110 -0.61 -31.08 -6.09
CA PRO A 110 0.83 -31.36 -6.06
C PRO A 110 1.15 -32.82 -5.70
N ARG A 111 0.30 -33.45 -4.88
CA ARG A 111 0.54 -34.80 -4.36
C ARG A 111 0.18 -35.89 -5.35
N LYS A 112 -0.79 -35.64 -6.23
CA LYS A 112 -1.30 -36.63 -7.19
C LYS A 112 -0.59 -36.58 -8.54
N GLY A 113 0.13 -35.49 -8.83
CA GLY A 113 0.81 -35.28 -10.09
C GLY A 113 -0.16 -35.25 -11.29
N LYS A 114 0.36 -35.53 -12.49
CA LYS A 114 -0.44 -35.48 -13.74
C LYS A 114 -1.29 -36.74 -13.91
N THR A 115 -2.49 -36.74 -13.34
CA THR A 115 -3.48 -37.82 -13.52
C THR A 115 -3.90 -37.97 -14.99
N PRO A 116 -4.42 -39.14 -15.41
CA PRO A 116 -4.94 -39.33 -16.77
C PRO A 116 -6.06 -38.34 -17.13
N GLN A 117 -6.93 -38.01 -16.17
CA GLN A 117 -7.99 -37.00 -16.32
C GLN A 117 -7.39 -35.60 -16.54
N TYR A 118 -6.37 -35.23 -15.78
CA TYR A 118 -5.65 -33.97 -15.99
C TYR A 118 -5.03 -33.90 -17.38
N LYS A 119 -4.41 -34.99 -17.88
CA LYS A 119 -3.82 -35.02 -19.22
C LYS A 119 -4.88 -34.85 -20.31
N LEU A 120 -6.05 -35.48 -20.15
CA LEU A 120 -7.17 -35.31 -21.08
C LEU A 120 -7.64 -33.85 -21.10
N MET A 121 -7.88 -33.26 -19.92
CA MET A 121 -8.33 -31.87 -19.80
C MET A 121 -7.29 -30.85 -20.29
N HIS A 122 -6.01 -31.13 -20.07
CA HIS A 122 -4.92 -30.29 -20.59
C HIS A 122 -4.85 -30.37 -22.11
N GLY A 123 -5.02 -31.58 -22.68
CA GLY A 123 -5.11 -31.79 -24.11
C GLY A 123 -6.33 -31.09 -24.74
N THR A 124 -7.50 -31.15 -24.11
CA THR A 124 -8.70 -30.45 -24.61
C THR A 124 -8.54 -28.93 -24.53
N ALA A 125 -7.94 -28.40 -23.46
CA ALA A 125 -7.65 -26.97 -23.34
C ALA A 125 -6.70 -26.49 -24.45
N TRP A 126 -5.59 -27.20 -24.68
CA TRP A 126 -4.67 -26.84 -25.78
C TRP A 126 -5.29 -27.05 -27.17
N GLY A 127 -6.24 -27.99 -27.32
CA GLY A 127 -7.04 -28.14 -28.52
C GLY A 127 -7.89 -26.90 -28.81
N LEU A 128 -8.60 -26.37 -27.80
CA LEU A 128 -9.37 -25.13 -27.93
C LEU A 128 -8.48 -23.93 -28.23
N VAL A 129 -7.33 -23.81 -27.56
CA VAL A 129 -6.35 -22.75 -27.83
C VAL A 129 -5.85 -22.81 -29.27
N SER A 130 -5.63 -24.01 -29.81
CA SER A 130 -5.19 -24.20 -31.20
C SER A 130 -6.30 -23.80 -32.20
N LEU A 131 -7.56 -24.13 -31.90
CA LEU A 131 -8.71 -23.69 -32.71
C LEU A 131 -8.87 -22.18 -32.68
N SER A 132 -8.74 -21.56 -31.51
CA SER A 132 -8.77 -20.10 -31.34
C SER A 132 -7.64 -19.41 -32.08
N ALA A 133 -6.41 -19.93 -31.98
CA ALA A 133 -5.25 -19.44 -32.73
C ALA A 133 -5.46 -19.53 -34.25
N THR A 134 -6.06 -20.63 -34.73
CA THR A 134 -6.39 -20.82 -36.15
C THR A 134 -7.45 -19.82 -36.62
N ALA A 135 -8.52 -19.62 -35.84
CA ALA A 135 -9.55 -18.63 -36.15
C ALA A 135 -8.96 -17.22 -36.23
N ASN A 136 -8.09 -16.86 -35.28
CA ASN A 136 -7.37 -15.59 -35.28
C ASN A 136 -6.41 -15.41 -36.46
N PHE A 137 -5.74 -16.48 -36.89
CA PHE A 137 -4.88 -16.44 -38.06
C PHE A 137 -5.68 -16.18 -39.34
N VAL A 138 -6.78 -16.91 -39.53
CA VAL A 138 -7.63 -16.82 -40.74
C VAL A 138 -8.35 -15.48 -40.83
N HIS A 139 -8.81 -14.94 -39.69
CA HIS A 139 -9.60 -13.71 -39.63
C HIS A 139 -8.79 -12.47 -39.26
N ALA A 140 -7.46 -12.54 -39.33
CA ALA A 140 -6.61 -11.39 -39.10
C ALA A 140 -6.90 -10.28 -40.13
N PRO A 141 -6.88 -8.99 -39.73
CA PRO A 141 -7.17 -7.88 -40.64
C PRO A 141 -6.15 -7.74 -41.78
N ASN A 142 -4.93 -8.26 -41.59
CA ASN A 142 -3.90 -8.32 -42.62
C ASN A 142 -2.93 -9.48 -42.37
N ALA A 143 -2.23 -9.92 -43.42
CA ALA A 143 -1.28 -11.03 -43.37
C ALA A 143 -0.12 -10.81 -42.39
N VAL A 144 0.24 -9.55 -42.12
CA VAL A 144 1.32 -9.19 -41.18
C VAL A 144 0.89 -9.42 -39.73
N SER A 145 -0.38 -9.13 -39.40
CA SER A 145 -0.96 -9.29 -38.07
C SER A 145 -1.35 -10.75 -37.75
N ALA A 146 -1.61 -11.57 -38.78
CA ALA A 146 -2.00 -12.97 -38.64
C ALA A 146 -1.11 -13.81 -37.70
N PRO A 147 0.23 -13.80 -37.82
CA PRO A 147 1.09 -14.55 -36.90
C PRO A 147 1.01 -14.03 -35.45
N PHE A 148 0.84 -12.71 -35.24
CA PHE A 148 0.73 -12.14 -33.90
C PHE A 148 -0.60 -12.49 -33.25
N MET A 149 -1.70 -12.36 -33.99
CA MET A 149 -3.05 -12.72 -33.54
C MET A 149 -3.15 -14.21 -33.19
N ALA A 150 -2.51 -15.08 -33.96
CA ALA A 150 -2.47 -16.52 -33.69
C ALA A 150 -1.67 -16.87 -32.41
N VAL A 151 -0.59 -16.12 -32.13
CA VAL A 151 0.27 -16.37 -30.95
C VAL A 151 -0.39 -15.92 -29.65
N MET A 152 -1.28 -14.93 -29.67
CA MET A 152 -1.84 -14.34 -28.44
C MET A 152 -2.63 -15.35 -27.57
N PRO A 153 -3.58 -16.16 -28.10
CA PRO A 153 -4.25 -17.20 -27.32
C PRO A 153 -3.26 -18.23 -26.76
N ALA A 154 -2.27 -18.65 -27.55
CA ALA A 154 -1.25 -19.60 -27.12
C ALA A 154 -0.35 -19.02 -26.01
N ALA A 155 0.02 -17.75 -26.09
CA ALA A 155 0.80 -17.06 -25.07
C ALA A 155 0.02 -16.89 -23.77
N ALA A 156 -1.27 -16.56 -23.84
CA ALA A 156 -2.15 -16.47 -22.68
C ALA A 156 -2.32 -17.82 -21.98
N ALA A 157 -2.64 -18.88 -22.75
CA ALA A 157 -2.71 -20.25 -22.24
C ALA A 157 -1.38 -20.70 -21.61
N TRP A 158 -0.25 -20.33 -22.21
CA TRP A 158 1.07 -20.63 -21.66
C TRP A 158 1.34 -19.94 -20.32
N VAL A 159 0.96 -18.66 -20.17
CA VAL A 159 1.08 -17.92 -18.91
C VAL A 159 0.26 -18.59 -17.80
N ILE A 160 -0.97 -18.99 -18.12
CA ILE A 160 -1.84 -19.75 -17.22
C ILE A 160 -1.18 -21.09 -16.85
N GLU A 161 -0.60 -21.80 -17.83
CA GLU A 161 0.10 -23.07 -17.58
C GLU A 161 1.32 -22.91 -16.66
N LEU A 162 2.09 -21.83 -16.77
CA LEU A 162 3.22 -21.57 -15.88
C LEU A 162 2.77 -21.44 -14.42
N GLU A 163 1.62 -20.83 -14.18
CA GLU A 163 1.07 -20.73 -12.83
C GLU A 163 0.53 -22.07 -12.32
N LEU A 164 -0.16 -22.83 -13.18
CA LEU A 164 -0.55 -24.22 -12.89
C LEU A 164 0.66 -25.09 -12.51
N ARG A 165 1.77 -24.95 -13.25
CA ARG A 165 3.03 -25.66 -12.96
C ARG A 165 3.63 -25.22 -11.62
N LYS A 166 3.60 -23.93 -11.29
CA LYS A 166 4.04 -23.42 -9.99
C LYS A 166 3.21 -23.99 -8.85
N ARG A 167 1.89 -24.10 -9.03
CA ARG A 167 1.00 -24.71 -8.03
C ARG A 167 1.26 -26.21 -7.89
N MET A 168 1.38 -26.94 -8.99
CA MET A 168 1.69 -28.39 -8.96
C MET A 168 3.09 -28.72 -8.44
N ALA A 169 4.05 -27.81 -8.52
CA ALA A 169 5.38 -28.00 -7.94
C ALA A 169 5.39 -28.00 -6.40
N GLY A 170 4.29 -27.59 -5.76
CA GLY A 170 4.21 -27.42 -4.31
C GLY A 170 5.02 -26.22 -3.84
N SER A 171 4.62 -25.61 -2.73
CA SER A 171 5.38 -24.51 -2.08
C SER A 171 6.64 -25.02 -1.35
N GLU A 172 7.20 -26.14 -1.79
CA GLU A 172 8.48 -26.63 -1.31
C GLU A 172 9.56 -25.94 -2.16
N LYS A 173 10.44 -25.25 -1.46
CA LYS A 173 11.56 -24.45 -1.97
C LYS A 173 11.97 -24.88 -3.38
N VAL A 174 11.84 -23.96 -4.33
CA VAL A 174 12.67 -23.97 -5.54
C VAL A 174 14.11 -23.80 -5.06
N GLU A 175 14.70 -24.86 -4.53
CA GLU A 175 16.13 -25.06 -4.63
C GLU A 175 16.45 -24.96 -6.11
N GLU A 176 17.47 -24.14 -6.40
CA GLU A 176 17.98 -23.93 -7.73
C GLU A 176 18.24 -25.27 -8.40
N ASP A 177 17.32 -25.67 -9.28
CA ASP A 177 17.48 -26.85 -10.12
C ASP A 177 18.56 -26.54 -11.18
N LYS A 178 19.81 -26.69 -10.74
CA LYS A 178 21.04 -26.62 -11.54
C LYS A 178 21.13 -27.88 -12.38
N GLY A 179 20.24 -28.05 -13.36
CA GLY A 179 20.20 -29.36 -14.01
C GLY A 179 19.37 -29.55 -15.27
N SER A 180 19.02 -28.53 -16.06
CA SER A 180 18.68 -28.79 -17.48
C SER A 180 18.84 -27.57 -18.37
N GLY A 181 19.78 -27.66 -19.31
CA GLY A 181 19.91 -26.73 -20.42
C GLY A 181 18.86 -27.02 -21.49
N GLY A 182 17.61 -26.63 -21.25
CA GLY A 182 16.53 -26.81 -22.23
C GLY A 182 16.54 -25.72 -23.32
N PRO A 183 16.06 -26.04 -24.55
CA PRO A 183 15.88 -25.08 -25.67
C PRO A 183 14.99 -23.89 -25.28
N ILE A 184 14.12 -24.07 -24.28
CA ILE A 184 13.24 -23.04 -23.70
C ILE A 184 14.03 -21.88 -23.10
N ARG A 185 15.13 -22.13 -22.39
CA ARG A 185 15.98 -21.06 -21.83
C ARG A 185 16.69 -20.28 -22.93
N LEU A 186 16.87 -20.91 -24.09
CA LEU A 186 17.47 -20.30 -25.28
C LEU A 186 16.46 -19.36 -25.96
N VAL A 187 15.21 -19.79 -26.12
CA VAL A 187 14.11 -18.95 -26.63
C VAL A 187 13.83 -17.76 -25.69
N ILE A 188 13.75 -17.99 -24.38
CA ILE A 188 13.56 -16.91 -23.39
C ILE A 188 14.74 -15.94 -23.41
N LYS A 189 15.99 -16.44 -23.52
CA LYS A 189 17.17 -15.58 -23.63
C LYS A 189 17.19 -14.81 -24.93
N ILE A 190 16.81 -15.41 -26.06
CA ILE A 190 16.73 -14.74 -27.36
C ILE A 190 15.65 -13.65 -27.29
N TRP A 191 14.47 -13.97 -26.76
CA TRP A 191 13.37 -13.03 -26.57
C TRP A 191 13.78 -11.82 -25.70
N HIS A 192 14.42 -12.07 -24.56
CA HIS A 192 14.95 -10.99 -23.71
C HIS A 192 16.04 -10.18 -24.43
N LYS A 193 16.88 -10.81 -25.25
CA LYS A 193 17.95 -10.11 -26.00
C LYS A 193 17.37 -9.24 -27.12
N VAL A 194 16.32 -9.71 -27.79
CA VAL A 194 15.61 -8.98 -28.85
C VAL A 194 14.88 -7.78 -28.24
N TRP A 195 14.13 -7.97 -27.16
CA TRP A 195 13.48 -6.85 -26.47
C TRP A 195 14.47 -5.88 -25.84
N ALA A 196 15.54 -6.36 -25.21
CA ALA A 196 16.59 -5.46 -24.68
C ALA A 196 17.30 -4.65 -25.77
N ALA A 197 17.43 -5.19 -26.98
CA ALA A 197 17.98 -4.45 -28.13
C ALA A 197 16.99 -3.39 -28.65
N ILE A 198 15.70 -3.72 -28.72
CA ILE A 198 14.63 -2.80 -29.12
C ILE A 198 14.48 -1.66 -28.11
N TYR A 199 14.42 -1.98 -26.82
CA TYR A 199 14.34 -1.01 -25.74
C TYR A 199 15.63 -0.18 -25.58
N GLY A 200 16.79 -0.79 -25.79
CA GLY A 200 18.07 -0.10 -25.84
C GLY A 200 18.20 0.88 -27.02
N ALA A 201 17.60 0.57 -28.17
CA ALA A 201 17.51 1.48 -29.31
C ALA A 201 16.50 2.63 -29.07
N ALA A 202 15.47 2.39 -28.25
CA ALA A 202 14.47 3.38 -27.86
C ALA A 202 14.89 4.26 -26.67
N GLY A 203 16.07 4.03 -26.07
CA GLY A 203 16.56 4.81 -24.93
C GLY A 203 15.79 4.57 -23.62
N ILE A 204 14.87 3.60 -23.59
CA ILE A 204 14.05 3.26 -22.43
C ILE A 204 14.64 1.97 -21.86
N ASP A 205 15.35 2.06 -20.75
CA ASP A 205 15.93 0.89 -20.06
C ASP A 205 14.86 0.28 -19.12
N PRO A 206 14.21 -0.86 -19.46
CA PRO A 206 13.05 -1.38 -18.72
C PRO A 206 13.44 -2.21 -17.49
N GLY A 207 14.73 -2.30 -17.18
CA GLY A 207 15.18 -2.80 -15.90
C GLY A 207 15.45 -1.62 -15.00
N GLU A 208 14.62 -1.39 -13.99
CA GLU A 208 14.98 -0.55 -12.84
C GLU A 208 16.32 -1.05 -12.26
N LYS A 209 17.41 -0.43 -12.72
CA LYS A 209 18.76 -0.62 -12.21
C LYS A 209 18.98 0.04 -10.84
N ASN A 210 17.92 0.58 -10.24
CA ASN A 210 17.92 1.17 -8.89
C ASN A 210 17.36 0.21 -7.83
N SER A 211 17.00 -1.03 -8.18
CA SER A 211 16.67 -2.01 -7.14
C SER A 211 17.92 -2.30 -6.30
N GLU A 212 17.79 -2.13 -4.98
CA GLU A 212 18.85 -2.33 -3.99
C GLU A 212 19.56 -3.71 -4.17
N MET A 213 18.82 -4.72 -4.63
CA MET A 213 19.36 -6.04 -4.98
C MET A 213 20.27 -6.05 -6.22
N ALA A 214 19.95 -5.29 -7.27
CA ALA A 214 20.78 -5.19 -8.47
C ALA A 214 22.12 -4.51 -8.16
N GLN A 215 22.09 -3.49 -7.30
CA GLN A 215 23.27 -2.78 -6.81
C GLN A 215 24.15 -3.68 -5.93
N LYS A 216 23.53 -4.42 -4.99
CA LYS A 216 24.20 -5.47 -4.19
C LYS A 216 24.86 -6.52 -5.08
N ALA A 217 24.18 -6.98 -6.14
CA ALA A 217 24.72 -7.97 -7.07
C ALA A 217 25.87 -7.42 -7.93
N LEU A 218 25.80 -6.15 -8.33
CA LEU A 218 26.88 -5.45 -9.04
C LEU A 218 28.13 -5.31 -8.17
N GLY A 219 27.98 -4.87 -6.90
CA GLY A 219 29.07 -4.79 -5.93
C GLY A 219 29.76 -6.14 -5.72
N ARG A 220 29.00 -7.23 -5.58
CA ARG A 220 29.53 -8.60 -5.47
C ARG A 220 30.32 -9.05 -6.70
N LYS A 221 29.84 -8.73 -7.91
CA LYS A 221 30.54 -9.07 -9.16
C LYS A 221 31.83 -8.27 -9.31
N ALA A 222 31.80 -6.98 -8.99
CA ALA A 222 32.98 -6.12 -9.03
C ALA A 222 34.06 -6.60 -8.04
N ALA A 223 33.67 -6.93 -6.80
CA ALA A 223 34.58 -7.48 -5.78
C ALA A 223 35.26 -8.77 -6.26
N LYS A 224 34.49 -9.72 -6.83
CA LYS A 224 35.05 -10.98 -7.33
C LYS A 224 36.07 -10.76 -8.46
N ARG A 225 35.82 -9.80 -9.37
CA ARG A 225 36.74 -9.47 -10.46
C ARG A 225 38.00 -8.76 -9.98
N ALA A 226 37.88 -7.88 -9.00
CA ALA A 226 39.02 -7.23 -8.36
C ALA A 226 39.89 -8.27 -7.61
N TYR A 227 39.27 -9.24 -6.94
CA TYR A 227 39.96 -10.34 -6.29
C TYR A 227 40.69 -11.28 -7.28
N GLU A 228 40.04 -11.69 -8.37
CA GLU A 228 40.66 -12.48 -9.45
C GLU A 228 41.91 -11.76 -10.02
N LEU A 229 41.85 -10.44 -10.16
CA LEU A 229 42.99 -9.64 -10.59
C LEU A 229 44.11 -9.66 -9.54
N ARG A 230 43.81 -9.45 -8.25
CA ARG A 230 44.80 -9.51 -7.16
C ARG A 230 45.56 -10.84 -7.15
N LEU A 231 44.84 -11.96 -7.19
CA LEU A 231 45.44 -13.30 -7.17
C LEU A 231 46.38 -13.53 -8.36
N SER A 232 46.02 -12.98 -9.52
CA SER A 232 46.83 -13.08 -10.73
C SER A 232 48.12 -12.24 -10.66
N LEU A 233 48.07 -11.08 -10.01
CA LEU A 233 49.22 -10.21 -9.79
C LEU A 233 50.17 -10.79 -8.73
N GLU A 234 49.63 -11.41 -7.68
CA GLU A 234 50.41 -12.04 -6.63
C GLU A 234 51.22 -13.24 -7.14
N ARG A 235 50.62 -14.09 -7.98
CA ARG A 235 51.35 -15.16 -8.68
C ARG A 235 52.45 -14.61 -9.58
N GLN A 236 52.19 -13.50 -10.27
CA GLN A 236 53.19 -12.84 -11.12
C GLN A 236 54.36 -12.31 -10.30
N GLN A 237 54.11 -11.69 -9.13
CA GLN A 237 55.15 -11.23 -8.22
C GLN A 237 55.96 -12.39 -7.60
N GLY A 238 55.29 -13.49 -7.23
CA GLY A 238 55.98 -14.68 -6.71
C GLY A 238 56.98 -15.25 -7.70
N LEU A 239 56.60 -15.34 -8.98
CA LEU A 239 57.50 -15.80 -10.04
C LEU A 239 58.61 -14.79 -10.34
N GLN A 240 58.34 -13.48 -10.28
CA GLN A 240 59.41 -12.46 -10.41
C GLN A 240 60.48 -12.63 -9.32
N ARG A 241 60.07 -12.84 -8.06
CA ARG A 241 61.00 -13.09 -6.96
C ARG A 241 61.83 -14.36 -7.18
N GLN A 242 61.24 -15.42 -7.72
CA GLN A 242 61.98 -16.65 -8.06
C GLN A 242 62.99 -16.43 -9.18
N VAL A 243 62.62 -15.66 -10.21
CA VAL A 243 63.52 -15.27 -11.30
C VAL A 243 64.68 -14.41 -10.78
N GLU A 244 64.41 -13.44 -9.90
CA GLU A 244 65.44 -12.59 -9.27
C GLU A 244 66.37 -13.39 -8.36
N ALA A 245 65.83 -14.30 -7.55
CA ALA A 245 66.62 -15.20 -6.71
C ALA A 245 67.56 -16.08 -7.55
N LEU A 246 67.05 -16.68 -8.64
CA LEU A 246 67.85 -17.51 -9.54
C LEU A 246 68.91 -16.74 -10.33
N LYS A 247 68.69 -15.45 -10.61
CA LYS A 247 69.68 -14.57 -11.24
C LYS A 247 70.84 -14.22 -10.30
N SER A 248 70.61 -14.23 -8.99
CA SER A 248 71.61 -13.83 -7.99
C SER A 248 72.63 -14.92 -7.65
N GLU A 249 72.41 -16.17 -8.07
CA GLU A 249 73.29 -17.29 -7.78
C GLU A 249 74.21 -17.67 -8.97
N VAL A 250 75.40 -18.25 -8.70
CA VAL A 250 76.45 -18.61 -9.69
C VAL A 250 75.91 -19.47 -10.87
N SER A 251 76.35 -19.16 -12.09
CA SER A 251 75.81 -19.68 -13.36
C SER A 251 76.12 -21.16 -13.62
N SER A 252 75.07 -21.97 -13.76
CA SER A 252 75.12 -23.36 -14.26
C SER A 252 74.21 -23.51 -15.48
N ARG A 253 74.53 -24.41 -16.42
CA ARG A 253 73.72 -24.70 -17.64
C ARG A 253 72.26 -25.06 -17.33
N GLU A 254 72.01 -25.71 -16.20
CA GLU A 254 70.65 -26.03 -15.75
C GLU A 254 69.87 -24.79 -15.30
N LYS A 255 70.55 -23.79 -14.71
CA LYS A 255 69.91 -22.53 -14.29
C LYS A 255 69.46 -21.70 -15.47
N THR A 256 70.25 -21.61 -16.54
CA THR A 256 69.83 -20.93 -17.78
C THR A 256 68.58 -21.53 -18.39
N ARG A 257 68.39 -22.86 -18.28
CA ARG A 257 67.19 -23.56 -18.75
C ARG A 257 65.98 -23.26 -17.86
N ARG A 258 66.13 -23.35 -16.53
CA ARG A 258 65.08 -23.01 -15.56
C ARG A 258 64.68 -21.52 -15.61
N LEU A 259 65.63 -20.63 -15.85
CA LEU A 259 65.34 -19.19 -16.07
C LEU A 259 64.49 -18.99 -17.32
N GLY A 260 64.82 -19.66 -18.44
CA GLY A 260 64.01 -19.61 -19.66
C GLY A 260 62.59 -20.12 -19.46
N GLU A 261 62.43 -21.22 -18.73
CA GLU A 261 61.12 -21.79 -18.39
C GLU A 261 60.29 -20.86 -17.49
N LEU A 262 60.86 -20.33 -16.41
CA LEU A 262 60.18 -19.41 -15.50
C LEU A 262 59.83 -18.07 -16.16
N GLN A 263 60.69 -17.60 -17.07
CA GLN A 263 60.47 -16.35 -17.78
C GLN A 263 59.40 -16.51 -18.88
N ALA A 264 59.35 -17.66 -19.55
CA ALA A 264 58.24 -18.03 -20.43
C ALA A 264 56.92 -18.19 -19.63
N GLU A 265 56.98 -18.78 -18.44
CA GLU A 265 55.81 -18.90 -17.56
C GLU A 265 55.32 -17.52 -17.08
N LEU A 266 56.23 -16.61 -16.75
CA LEU A 266 55.92 -15.21 -16.44
C LEU A 266 55.20 -14.51 -17.60
N ASP A 267 55.70 -14.67 -18.82
CA ASP A 267 55.11 -14.06 -20.03
C ASP A 267 53.72 -14.61 -20.33
N THR A 268 53.52 -15.92 -20.15
CA THR A 268 52.18 -16.54 -20.31
C THR A 268 51.20 -16.05 -19.24
N LEU A 269 51.65 -15.89 -18.00
CA LEU A 269 50.85 -15.33 -16.91
C LEU A 269 50.53 -13.85 -17.14
N ALA A 270 51.50 -13.05 -17.60
CA ALA A 270 51.27 -11.64 -17.97
C ALA A 270 50.26 -11.50 -19.11
N LYS A 271 50.26 -12.41 -20.09
CA LYS A 271 49.22 -12.48 -21.13
C LYS A 271 47.87 -12.89 -20.55
N ARG A 272 47.84 -13.83 -19.60
CA ARG A 272 46.60 -14.27 -18.92
C ARG A 272 46.03 -13.21 -17.97
N THR A 273 46.84 -12.35 -17.36
CA THR A 273 46.39 -11.28 -16.43
C THR A 273 45.77 -10.08 -17.14
N ARG A 274 46.08 -9.85 -18.42
CA ARG A 274 45.49 -8.78 -19.26
C ARG A 274 43.96 -8.84 -19.33
N GLY A 275 43.39 -10.04 -19.45
CA GLY A 275 41.93 -10.24 -19.53
C GLY A 275 41.19 -9.87 -18.23
N PRO A 276 41.56 -10.47 -17.09
CA PRO A 276 41.07 -10.09 -15.76
C PRO A 276 41.22 -8.59 -15.47
N ARG A 277 42.36 -7.98 -15.83
CA ARG A 277 42.60 -6.55 -15.63
C ARG A 277 41.58 -5.67 -16.35
N LYS A 278 41.34 -5.93 -17.65
CA LYS A 278 40.33 -5.19 -18.43
C LYS A 278 38.92 -5.37 -17.86
N ARG A 279 38.58 -6.58 -17.39
CA ARG A 279 37.25 -6.87 -16.81
C ARG A 279 37.05 -6.19 -15.45
N ALA A 280 38.06 -6.18 -14.59
CA ALA A 280 38.03 -5.50 -13.31
C ALA A 280 37.95 -3.97 -13.48
N GLN A 281 38.79 -3.39 -14.34
CA GLN A 281 38.74 -1.95 -14.65
C GLN A 281 37.39 -1.53 -15.23
N LYS A 282 36.84 -2.30 -16.18
CA LYS A 282 35.52 -2.01 -16.75
C LYS A 282 34.38 -2.05 -15.73
N MET A 283 34.48 -2.91 -14.72
CA MET A 283 33.48 -2.97 -13.66
C MET A 283 33.65 -1.83 -12.66
N LEU A 284 34.88 -1.56 -12.21
CA LEU A 284 35.17 -0.49 -11.26
C LEU A 284 34.90 0.92 -11.81
N MET A 285 35.02 1.11 -13.13
CA MET A 285 34.74 2.38 -13.82
C MET A 285 33.25 2.55 -14.21
N ARG A 286 32.38 1.64 -13.81
CA ARG A 286 30.95 1.74 -14.15
C ARG A 286 30.28 2.73 -13.19
N GLY A 287 29.64 3.78 -13.71
CA GLY A 287 29.03 4.86 -12.91
C GLY A 287 28.07 4.37 -11.82
N ASP A 288 27.39 3.25 -12.06
CA ASP A 288 26.49 2.58 -11.12
C ASP A 288 27.18 2.09 -9.81
N LEU A 289 28.52 2.03 -9.77
CA LEU A 289 29.31 1.71 -8.58
C LEU A 289 29.67 2.94 -7.74
N HIS A 290 29.30 4.15 -8.16
CA HIS A 290 29.49 5.37 -7.37
C HIS A 290 28.32 5.65 -6.42
N GLU A 291 27.26 4.84 -6.47
CA GLU A 291 26.22 4.90 -5.45
C GLU A 291 26.72 4.36 -4.10
N PRO A 292 26.29 4.96 -2.97
CA PRO A 292 26.79 4.61 -1.64
C PRO A 292 26.60 3.13 -1.32
N ALA A 293 25.43 2.57 -1.63
CA ALA A 293 25.08 1.18 -1.32
C ALA A 293 25.94 0.17 -2.10
N ALA A 294 26.15 0.39 -3.40
CA ALA A 294 26.98 -0.48 -4.24
C ALA A 294 28.46 -0.42 -3.84
N THR A 295 28.94 0.76 -3.46
CA THR A 295 30.32 0.99 -2.96
C THR A 295 30.54 0.27 -1.64
N LEU A 296 29.59 0.38 -0.71
CA LEU A 296 29.69 -0.23 0.62
C LEU A 296 29.68 -1.77 0.54
N GLU A 297 28.88 -2.34 -0.36
CA GLU A 297 28.90 -3.78 -0.66
C GLU A 297 30.17 -4.26 -1.36
N LEU A 298 30.71 -3.47 -2.29
CA LEU A 298 32.02 -3.73 -2.88
C LEU A 298 33.08 -3.80 -1.77
N LEU A 299 33.11 -2.81 -0.87
CA LEU A 299 34.06 -2.74 0.25
C LEU A 299 33.88 -3.92 1.22
N ARG A 300 32.63 -4.22 1.64
CA ARG A 300 32.30 -5.38 2.49
C ARG A 300 32.79 -6.68 1.87
N ARG A 301 32.51 -6.89 0.58
CA ARG A 301 32.86 -8.13 -0.10
C ARG A 301 34.36 -8.24 -0.39
N MET A 302 35.03 -7.13 -0.67
CA MET A 302 36.49 -7.10 -0.78
C MET A 302 37.16 -7.39 0.56
N ALA A 303 36.66 -6.82 1.66
CA ALA A 303 37.14 -7.13 3.02
C ALA A 303 36.95 -8.62 3.34
N TRP A 304 35.80 -9.19 3.00
CA TRP A 304 35.51 -10.61 3.19
C TRP A 304 36.40 -11.52 2.32
N LEU A 305 36.51 -11.23 1.01
CA LEU A 305 37.28 -12.05 0.06
C LEU A 305 38.79 -12.00 0.29
N THR A 306 39.31 -10.88 0.78
CA THR A 306 40.76 -10.74 1.01
C THR A 306 41.21 -11.29 2.35
N ARG A 307 40.28 -11.65 3.24
CA ARG A 307 40.57 -12.08 4.61
C ARG A 307 40.07 -13.48 4.96
N THR A 308 39.40 -14.19 4.04
CA THR A 308 38.96 -15.58 4.30
C THR A 308 40.12 -16.53 4.60
N ASP A 309 41.27 -16.35 3.94
CA ASP A 309 42.46 -17.16 4.20
C ASP A 309 43.19 -16.70 5.47
N ASP A 310 43.15 -15.40 5.79
CA ASP A 310 43.71 -14.86 7.05
C ASP A 310 42.88 -15.31 8.27
N VAL A 311 41.54 -15.33 8.18
CA VAL A 311 40.64 -15.84 9.23
C VAL A 311 40.83 -17.34 9.47
N ALA A 312 41.13 -18.10 8.42
CA ALA A 312 41.45 -19.53 8.55
C ALA A 312 42.80 -19.78 9.23
N LEU A 313 43.71 -18.80 9.24
CA LEU A 313 45.08 -18.91 9.78
C LEU A 313 45.30 -18.10 11.07
N LEU A 314 44.27 -17.47 11.62
CA LEU A 314 44.39 -16.58 12.76
C LEU A 314 44.58 -17.32 14.09
N THR A 315 45.67 -17.02 14.79
CA THR A 315 45.91 -17.43 16.19
C THR A 315 45.24 -16.43 17.14
N TYR A 316 44.37 -16.94 18.03
CA TYR A 316 43.62 -16.14 19.00
C TYR A 316 44.50 -15.77 20.20
N GLY A 317 45.09 -14.58 20.17
CA GLY A 317 45.88 -14.00 21.27
C GLY A 317 45.58 -12.50 21.48
N PRO A 318 45.94 -11.92 22.64
CA PRO A 318 45.53 -10.56 23.04
C PRO A 318 46.02 -9.42 22.12
N ASP A 319 47.12 -9.65 21.38
CA ASP A 319 47.67 -8.74 20.34
C ASP A 319 47.54 -9.31 18.92
N SER A 320 46.63 -10.26 18.71
CA SER A 320 46.51 -10.94 17.41
C SER A 320 45.80 -10.08 16.36
N LYS A 321 46.18 -10.29 15.09
CA LYS A 321 45.48 -9.75 13.92
C LYS A 321 43.97 -10.08 13.90
N ALA A 322 43.51 -11.09 14.66
CA ALA A 322 42.09 -11.42 14.79
C ALA A 322 41.29 -10.31 15.46
N LYS A 323 41.90 -9.59 16.40
CA LYS A 323 41.27 -8.46 17.11
C LYS A 323 41.03 -7.27 16.18
N GLN A 324 42.02 -6.93 15.32
CA GLN A 324 41.85 -5.91 14.27
C GLN A 324 40.80 -6.31 13.23
N VAL A 325 40.75 -7.59 12.85
CA VAL A 325 39.73 -8.09 11.90
C VAL A 325 38.32 -8.05 12.51
N MET A 326 38.18 -8.31 13.82
CA MET A 326 36.93 -8.14 14.57
C MET A 326 36.53 -6.67 14.71
N GLU A 327 37.47 -5.75 14.97
CA GLU A 327 37.20 -4.30 14.99
C GLU A 327 36.71 -3.78 13.62
N GLU A 328 37.27 -4.29 12.53
CA GLU A 328 36.82 -3.95 11.18
C GLU A 328 35.48 -4.60 10.79
N LEU A 329 35.15 -5.80 11.29
CA LEU A 329 33.81 -6.38 11.17
C LEU A 329 32.77 -5.60 11.99
N ASN A 330 33.20 -4.98 13.09
CA ASN A 330 32.38 -4.06 13.88
C ASN A 330 31.95 -2.82 13.04
N ILE A 331 32.75 -2.41 12.04
CA ILE A 331 32.38 -1.35 11.08
C ILE A 331 31.19 -1.78 10.21
N ALA A 332 31.11 -3.07 9.83
CA ALA A 332 30.00 -3.57 9.02
C ALA A 332 28.68 -3.64 9.81
N ALA A 333 28.73 -4.07 11.07
CA ALA A 333 27.58 -4.09 11.98
C ALA A 333 27.11 -2.67 12.33
N ASN A 334 28.04 -1.73 12.54
CA ASN A 334 27.72 -0.32 12.72
C ASN A 334 27.06 0.31 11.49
N ALA A 335 27.44 -0.10 10.27
CA ALA A 335 26.80 0.38 9.06
C ALA A 335 25.35 -0.12 8.92
N ASP A 336 25.04 -1.38 9.28
CA ASP A 336 23.65 -1.89 9.27
C ASP A 336 22.77 -1.17 10.32
N PHE A 337 23.34 -0.83 11.49
CA PHE A 337 22.65 -0.01 12.49
C PHE A 337 22.38 1.41 12.00
N VAL A 338 23.35 2.08 11.36
CA VAL A 338 23.17 3.42 10.79
C VAL A 338 22.09 3.42 9.70
N GLU A 339 22.06 2.39 8.84
CA GLU A 339 21.06 2.25 7.80
C GLU A 339 19.64 2.04 8.37
N ALA A 340 19.48 1.12 9.33
CA ALA A 340 18.21 0.89 10.01
C ALA A 340 17.75 2.15 10.79
N SER A 341 18.68 2.87 11.42
CA SER A 341 18.39 4.12 12.12
C SER A 341 17.91 5.21 11.15
N ASN A 342 18.52 5.34 9.98
CA ASN A 342 18.11 6.30 8.96
C ASN A 342 16.73 5.94 8.39
N ARG A 343 16.46 4.66 8.10
CA ARG A 343 15.12 4.20 7.69
C ARG A 343 14.07 4.52 8.76
N ALA A 344 14.36 4.26 10.04
CA ALA A 344 13.46 4.60 11.12
C ALA A 344 13.18 6.11 11.20
N LYS A 345 14.19 6.97 10.99
CA LYS A 345 14.01 8.43 10.94
C LYS A 345 13.12 8.87 9.77
N GLU A 346 13.33 8.30 8.58
CA GLU A 346 12.52 8.61 7.39
C GLU A 346 11.05 8.22 7.58
N ILE A 347 10.79 7.03 8.13
CA ILE A 347 9.42 6.56 8.40
C ILE A 347 8.75 7.43 9.48
N ASN A 348 9.47 7.83 10.53
CA ASN A 348 8.95 8.76 11.53
C ASN A 348 8.63 10.14 10.93
N ALA A 349 9.44 10.64 10.00
CA ALA A 349 9.19 11.91 9.33
C ALA A 349 7.91 11.84 8.47
N ARG A 350 7.71 10.75 7.73
CA ARG A 350 6.48 10.51 6.95
C ARG A 350 5.25 10.38 7.85
N ALA A 351 5.35 9.66 8.96
CA ALA A 351 4.26 9.57 9.94
C ALA A 351 3.85 10.95 10.48
N ALA A 352 4.83 11.81 10.78
CA ALA A 352 4.56 13.17 11.24
C ALA A 352 3.90 14.05 10.16
N GLU A 353 4.19 13.84 8.88
CA GLU A 353 3.50 14.53 7.78
C GLU A 353 2.04 14.08 7.64
N VAL A 354 1.77 12.78 7.71
CA VAL A 354 0.40 12.24 7.69
C VAL A 354 -0.42 12.81 8.85
N ASP A 355 0.15 12.88 10.06
CA ASP A 355 -0.51 13.49 11.21
C ASP A 355 -0.82 14.98 11.02
N LYS A 356 0.05 15.74 10.34
CA LYS A 356 -0.21 17.16 10.02
C LYS A 356 -1.38 17.29 9.04
N VAL A 357 -1.46 16.41 8.03
CA VAL A 357 -2.57 16.40 7.07
C VAL A 357 -3.87 16.05 7.79
N ARG A 358 -3.86 15.02 8.65
CA ARG A 358 -5.03 14.61 9.45
C ARG A 358 -5.61 15.74 10.29
N ARG A 359 -4.74 16.53 10.96
CA ARG A 359 -5.19 17.68 11.76
C ARG A 359 -5.80 18.80 10.91
N LYS A 360 -5.38 18.95 9.65
CA LYS A 360 -5.98 19.93 8.73
C LYS A 360 -7.36 19.47 8.28
N THR A 361 -7.50 18.22 7.86
CA THR A 361 -8.81 17.66 7.47
C THR A 361 -9.80 17.63 8.63
N GLU A 362 -9.35 17.35 9.87
CA GLU A 362 -10.21 17.48 11.06
C GLU A 362 -10.78 18.90 11.23
N LYS A 363 -9.99 19.96 10.98
CA LYS A 363 -10.48 21.35 11.03
C LYS A 363 -11.46 21.65 9.91
N GLU A 364 -11.18 21.17 8.69
CA GLU A 364 -12.08 21.36 7.54
C GLU A 364 -13.44 20.69 7.75
N ILE A 365 -13.47 19.52 8.41
CA ILE A 365 -14.72 18.86 8.83
C ILE A 365 -15.47 19.73 9.86
N GLU A 366 -14.77 20.30 10.84
CA GLU A 366 -15.39 21.17 11.85
C GLU A 366 -15.98 22.44 11.20
N GLU A 367 -15.29 23.04 10.25
CA GLU A 367 -15.79 24.20 9.50
C GLU A 367 -16.99 23.84 8.61
N ALA A 368 -16.91 22.72 7.88
CA ALA A 368 -18.00 22.25 7.03
C ALA A 368 -19.26 21.89 7.85
N THR A 369 -19.10 21.28 9.01
CA THR A 369 -20.24 20.98 9.91
C THR A 369 -20.87 22.24 10.49
N LYS A 370 -20.08 23.27 10.83
CA LYS A 370 -20.60 24.59 11.24
C LYS A 370 -21.41 25.23 10.12
N GLN A 371 -20.90 25.23 8.88
CA GLN A 371 -21.61 25.78 7.72
C GLN A 371 -22.92 25.04 7.45
N LEU A 372 -22.92 23.71 7.54
CA LEU A 372 -24.12 22.89 7.35
C LEU A 372 -25.19 23.20 8.41
N ASN A 373 -24.79 23.38 9.67
CA ASN A 373 -25.73 23.75 10.74
C ASN A 373 -26.29 25.16 10.55
N ALA A 374 -25.48 26.12 10.10
CA ALA A 374 -25.96 27.46 9.76
C ALA A 374 -26.98 27.43 8.61
N LEU A 375 -26.66 26.72 7.52
CA LEU A 375 -27.55 26.55 6.37
C LEU A 375 -28.86 25.84 6.73
N LYS A 376 -28.84 24.85 7.63
CA LYS A 376 -30.07 24.25 8.16
C LYS A 376 -30.95 25.27 8.85
N GLY A 377 -30.37 26.15 9.66
CA GLY A 377 -31.08 27.25 10.30
C GLY A 377 -31.72 28.18 9.26
N GLU A 378 -30.97 28.55 8.22
CA GLU A 378 -31.47 29.38 7.12
C GLU A 378 -32.61 28.71 6.34
N ILE A 379 -32.50 27.41 6.05
CA ILE A 379 -33.56 26.63 5.40
C ILE A 379 -34.83 26.60 6.25
N GLU A 380 -34.72 26.39 7.56
CA GLU A 380 -35.88 26.43 8.45
C GLU A 380 -36.54 27.81 8.47
N THR A 381 -35.75 28.89 8.48
CA THR A 381 -36.30 30.25 8.38
C THR A 381 -36.95 30.52 7.03
N ALA A 382 -36.35 30.07 5.93
CA ALA A 382 -36.89 30.23 4.57
C ALA A 382 -38.18 29.42 4.39
N LYS A 383 -38.28 28.21 4.97
CA LYS A 383 -39.51 27.41 4.98
C LYS A 383 -40.63 28.10 5.75
N LYS A 384 -40.33 28.64 6.94
CA LYS A 384 -41.32 29.42 7.70
C LYS A 384 -41.81 30.63 6.91
N GLN A 385 -40.91 31.37 6.27
CA GLN A 385 -41.28 32.50 5.41
C GLN A 385 -42.13 32.06 4.21
N ALA A 386 -41.81 30.92 3.60
CA ALA A 386 -42.61 30.35 2.51
C ALA A 386 -44.00 29.91 2.99
N ASP A 387 -44.11 29.28 4.16
CA ASP A 387 -45.38 28.87 4.75
C ASP A 387 -46.24 30.09 5.13
N GLU A 388 -45.64 31.13 5.72
CA GLU A 388 -46.29 32.41 6.01
C GLU A 388 -46.74 33.13 4.73
N ALA A 389 -45.91 33.12 3.67
CA ALA A 389 -46.26 33.67 2.37
C ALA A 389 -47.42 32.90 1.71
N VAL A 390 -47.46 31.57 1.86
CA VAL A 390 -48.59 30.76 1.39
C VAL A 390 -49.84 31.08 2.19
N GLU A 391 -49.79 31.13 3.51
CA GLU A 391 -50.96 31.42 4.36
C GLU A 391 -51.53 32.82 4.11
N THR A 392 -50.66 33.81 3.93
CA THR A 392 -51.08 35.17 3.57
C THR A 392 -51.66 35.23 2.16
N ALA A 393 -51.05 34.54 1.19
CA ALA A 393 -51.57 34.44 -0.16
C ALA A 393 -52.91 33.70 -0.22
N THR A 394 -53.14 32.65 0.58
CA THR A 394 -54.44 31.96 0.63
C THR A 394 -55.51 32.84 1.23
N LYS A 395 -55.21 33.59 2.30
CA LYS A 395 -56.16 34.54 2.89
C LYS A 395 -56.51 35.66 1.90
N GLN A 396 -55.51 36.26 1.25
CA GLN A 396 -55.73 37.26 0.21
C GLN A 396 -56.51 36.67 -0.97
N GLN A 397 -56.22 35.44 -1.38
CA GLN A 397 -56.96 34.78 -2.45
C GLN A 397 -58.43 34.54 -2.08
N GLU A 398 -58.73 34.12 -0.84
CA GLU A 398 -60.11 33.96 -0.36
C GLU A 398 -60.84 35.30 -0.30
N GLU A 399 -60.20 36.34 0.24
CA GLU A 399 -60.76 37.71 0.28
C GLU A 399 -61.02 38.26 -1.12
N GLU A 400 -60.05 38.14 -2.03
CA GLU A 400 -60.18 38.60 -3.41
C GLU A 400 -61.16 37.73 -4.22
N GLN A 401 -61.25 36.42 -3.99
CA GLN A 401 -62.28 35.59 -4.63
C GLN A 401 -63.69 35.98 -4.16
N ASN A 402 -63.86 36.29 -2.88
CA ASN A 402 -65.11 36.80 -2.34
C ASN A 402 -65.45 38.19 -2.89
N LYS A 403 -64.47 39.09 -3.06
CA LYS A 403 -64.68 40.37 -3.75
C LYS A 403 -65.05 40.16 -5.22
N LEU A 404 -64.37 39.24 -5.91
CA LEU A 404 -64.63 38.93 -7.32
C LEU A 404 -66.02 38.32 -7.53
N SER A 405 -66.52 37.49 -6.62
CA SER A 405 -67.89 36.96 -6.70
C SER A 405 -68.92 38.07 -6.47
N LEU A 406 -68.72 38.91 -5.45
CA LEU A 406 -69.59 40.06 -5.18
C LEU A 406 -69.63 41.05 -6.35
N LEU A 407 -68.47 41.40 -6.92
CA LEU A 407 -68.37 42.28 -8.09
C LEU A 407 -69.02 41.67 -9.35
N ARG A 408 -68.98 40.34 -9.52
CA ARG A 408 -69.69 39.65 -10.60
C ARG A 408 -71.20 39.69 -10.41
N GLU A 409 -71.68 39.44 -9.20
CA GLU A 409 -73.11 39.54 -8.88
C GLU A 409 -73.62 40.97 -9.04
N GLU A 410 -72.84 41.98 -8.64
CA GLU A 410 -73.18 43.39 -8.82
C GLU A 410 -73.18 43.78 -10.31
N ARG A 411 -72.22 43.27 -11.09
CA ARG A 411 -72.21 43.42 -12.54
C ARG A 411 -73.46 42.82 -13.19
N GLU A 412 -73.87 41.61 -12.83
CA GLU A 412 -75.09 40.98 -13.37
C GLU A 412 -76.36 41.78 -13.02
N ARG A 413 -76.40 42.37 -11.82
CA ARG A 413 -77.50 43.26 -11.39
C ARG A 413 -77.51 44.61 -12.13
N LEU A 414 -76.35 45.13 -12.53
CA LEU A 414 -76.25 46.36 -13.32
C LEU A 414 -76.54 46.12 -14.81
N GLU A 415 -76.18 44.95 -15.35
CA GLU A 415 -76.55 44.50 -16.71
C GLU A 415 -78.06 44.35 -16.90
N SER A 416 -78.83 44.20 -15.83
CA SER A 416 -80.30 44.18 -15.87
C SER A 416 -80.99 45.54 -15.70
N ASN A 417 -80.25 46.62 -15.39
CA ASN A 417 -80.78 47.96 -15.13
C ASN A 417 -80.06 49.02 -16.02
N ASP A 418 -80.45 49.09 -17.29
CA ASP A 418 -79.77 49.79 -18.41
C ASP A 418 -79.51 51.32 -18.28
N ALA A 419 -79.82 52.00 -17.16
CA ALA A 419 -79.89 53.47 -17.11
C ALA A 419 -78.73 54.22 -16.42
N SER A 420 -77.69 53.56 -15.89
CA SER A 420 -76.52 54.25 -15.26
C SER A 420 -75.20 53.49 -15.43
N SER A 421 -75.11 52.72 -16.51
CA SER A 421 -74.26 51.55 -16.71
C SER A 421 -72.78 51.85 -16.96
N GLU A 422 -72.45 52.83 -17.80
CA GLU A 422 -71.10 52.90 -18.40
C GLU A 422 -69.97 53.30 -17.44
N GLN A 423 -70.25 54.23 -16.51
CA GLN A 423 -69.27 54.64 -15.48
C GLN A 423 -69.08 53.58 -14.40
N LEU A 424 -70.16 52.88 -14.02
CA LEU A 424 -70.11 51.77 -13.07
C LEU A 424 -69.41 50.55 -13.69
N TYR A 425 -69.58 50.29 -14.99
CA TYR A 425 -68.84 49.25 -15.71
C TYR A 425 -67.33 49.51 -15.74
N LYS A 426 -66.90 50.74 -16.01
CA LYS A 426 -65.48 51.07 -16.00
C LYS A 426 -64.89 50.90 -14.60
N LYS A 427 -65.59 51.37 -13.57
CA LYS A 427 -65.13 51.24 -12.18
C LYS A 427 -65.00 49.78 -11.73
N THR A 428 -66.00 48.94 -12.00
CA THR A 428 -65.98 47.50 -11.65
C THR A 428 -64.95 46.72 -12.47
N SER A 429 -64.71 47.10 -13.73
CA SER A 429 -63.61 46.58 -14.56
C SER A 429 -62.25 46.88 -13.96
N ASP A 430 -62.01 48.13 -13.58
CA ASP A 430 -60.73 48.60 -13.03
C ASP A 430 -60.45 47.95 -11.66
N GLU A 431 -61.46 47.80 -10.81
CA GLU A 431 -61.37 47.09 -9.53
C GLU A 431 -61.07 45.59 -9.72
N LEU A 432 -61.68 44.96 -10.73
CA LEU A 432 -61.42 43.56 -11.07
C LEU A 432 -60.01 43.35 -11.65
N GLU A 433 -59.49 44.29 -12.42
CA GLU A 433 -58.11 44.26 -12.92
C GLU A 433 -57.11 44.45 -11.77
N THR A 434 -57.40 45.36 -10.84
CA THR A 434 -56.57 45.58 -9.64
C THR A 434 -56.50 44.34 -8.76
N ALA A 435 -57.64 43.70 -8.46
CA ALA A 435 -57.71 42.45 -7.70
C ALA A 435 -56.92 41.31 -8.38
N ARG A 436 -56.98 41.23 -9.73
CA ARG A 436 -56.18 40.25 -10.50
C ARG A 436 -54.68 40.52 -10.39
N GLN A 437 -54.26 41.79 -10.44
CA GLN A 437 -52.86 42.16 -10.30
C GLN A 437 -52.33 41.87 -8.89
N GLU A 438 -53.13 42.10 -7.84
CA GLU A 438 -52.78 41.78 -6.46
C GLU A 438 -52.63 40.26 -6.25
N LEU A 439 -53.55 39.47 -6.79
CA LEU A 439 -53.47 38.00 -6.76
C LEU A 439 -52.27 37.46 -7.56
N ALA A 440 -51.90 38.12 -8.66
CA ALA A 440 -50.69 37.77 -9.42
C ALA A 440 -49.42 38.05 -8.59
N ARG A 441 -49.34 39.20 -7.92
CA ARG A 441 -48.21 39.57 -7.03
C ARG A 441 -48.08 38.62 -5.84
N ALA A 442 -49.19 38.24 -5.22
CA ALA A 442 -49.18 37.27 -4.12
C ALA A 442 -48.63 35.91 -4.56
N ASN A 443 -49.05 35.42 -5.74
CA ASN A 443 -48.53 34.18 -6.31
C ASN A 443 -47.05 34.26 -6.71
N GLU A 444 -46.58 35.41 -7.17
CA GLU A 444 -45.17 35.66 -7.49
C GLU A 444 -44.31 35.59 -6.21
N ASN A 445 -44.73 36.24 -5.13
CA ASN A 445 -44.04 36.17 -3.83
C ASN A 445 -43.95 34.73 -3.29
N VAL A 446 -45.02 33.92 -3.43
CA VAL A 446 -45.00 32.50 -3.04
C VAL A 446 -43.99 31.71 -3.87
N ARG A 447 -43.93 31.95 -5.19
CA ARG A 447 -42.96 31.29 -6.07
C ARG A 447 -41.52 31.66 -5.70
N GLU A 448 -41.24 32.94 -5.48
CA GLU A 448 -39.90 33.40 -5.07
C GLU A 448 -39.47 32.78 -3.74
N ALA A 449 -40.36 32.70 -2.75
CA ALA A 449 -40.05 32.07 -1.47
C ALA A 449 -39.78 30.56 -1.60
N GLN A 450 -40.56 29.86 -2.44
CA GLN A 450 -40.35 28.44 -2.73
C GLN A 450 -39.05 28.18 -3.49
N ASP A 451 -38.70 29.03 -4.46
CA ASP A 451 -37.48 28.90 -5.25
C ASP A 451 -36.24 29.15 -4.38
N ARG A 452 -36.29 30.14 -3.46
CA ARG A 452 -35.23 30.33 -2.45
C ARG A 452 -35.08 29.12 -1.53
N ALA A 453 -36.18 28.54 -1.06
CA ALA A 453 -36.12 27.34 -0.22
C ALA A 453 -35.48 26.15 -0.96
N ARG A 454 -35.82 25.96 -2.24
CA ARG A 454 -35.22 24.92 -3.09
C ARG A 454 -33.73 25.15 -3.36
N GLU A 455 -33.33 26.40 -3.58
CA GLU A 455 -31.92 26.75 -3.80
C GLU A 455 -31.08 26.41 -2.56
N LEU A 456 -31.55 26.78 -1.37
CA LEU A 456 -30.87 26.45 -0.11
C LEU A 456 -30.83 24.93 0.16
N GLU A 457 -31.90 24.18 -0.16
CA GLU A 457 -31.89 22.71 -0.09
C GLU A 457 -30.86 22.09 -1.06
N GLY A 458 -30.71 22.66 -2.26
CA GLY A 458 -29.67 22.28 -3.21
C GLY A 458 -28.26 22.51 -2.64
N GLN A 459 -28.02 23.67 -2.04
CA GLN A 459 -26.75 23.98 -1.37
C GLN A 459 -26.47 23.02 -0.20
N GLN A 460 -27.49 22.70 0.62
CA GLN A 460 -27.38 21.69 1.68
C GLN A 460 -26.94 20.33 1.12
N GLY A 461 -27.51 19.89 0.01
CA GLY A 461 -27.13 18.63 -0.66
C GLY A 461 -25.66 18.61 -1.06
N THR A 462 -25.16 19.70 -1.67
CA THR A 462 -23.74 19.80 -2.06
C THR A 462 -22.79 19.80 -0.86
N LEU A 463 -23.14 20.48 0.24
CA LEU A 463 -22.34 20.47 1.47
C LEU A 463 -22.36 19.11 2.16
N GLN A 464 -23.49 18.40 2.16
CA GLN A 464 -23.56 17.03 2.69
C GLN A 464 -22.67 16.08 1.90
N GLU A 465 -22.65 16.18 0.57
CA GLU A 465 -21.77 15.36 -0.26
C GLU A 465 -20.29 15.70 -0.02
N ARG A 466 -19.96 16.99 0.09
CA ARG A 466 -18.60 17.44 0.43
C ARG A 466 -18.17 16.92 1.80
N LEU A 467 -19.04 17.00 2.81
CA LEU A 467 -18.79 16.50 4.16
C LEU A 467 -18.53 14.97 4.14
N LYS A 468 -19.35 14.22 3.39
CA LYS A 468 -19.17 12.78 3.23
C LYS A 468 -17.81 12.45 2.62
N ARG A 469 -17.42 13.13 1.53
CA ARG A 469 -16.10 12.94 0.90
C ARG A 469 -14.95 13.25 1.88
N THR A 470 -15.04 14.33 2.65
CA THR A 470 -14.00 14.65 3.66
C THR A 470 -13.95 13.65 4.82
N LEU A 471 -15.06 13.02 5.18
CA LEU A 471 -15.08 11.94 6.18
C LEU A 471 -14.42 10.67 5.64
N ASP A 472 -14.72 10.28 4.41
CA ASP A 472 -14.08 9.15 3.74
C ASP A 472 -12.56 9.36 3.65
N GLU A 473 -12.11 10.56 3.25
CA GLU A 473 -10.69 10.95 3.26
C GLU A 473 -10.06 10.89 4.66
N GLN A 474 -10.81 11.23 5.71
CA GLN A 474 -10.33 11.12 7.09
C GLN A 474 -10.12 9.66 7.51
N GLU A 475 -11.01 8.76 7.12
CA GLU A 475 -10.85 7.32 7.40
C GLU A 475 -9.63 6.74 6.68
N ASP A 476 -9.43 7.11 5.42
CA ASP A 476 -8.24 6.71 4.66
C ASP A 476 -6.95 7.24 5.30
N LEU A 477 -6.92 8.52 5.67
CA LEU A 477 -5.77 9.11 6.38
C LEU A 477 -5.51 8.43 7.74
N LYS A 478 -6.56 8.08 8.49
CA LYS A 478 -6.42 7.33 9.75
C LYS A 478 -5.84 5.94 9.51
N ARG A 479 -6.26 5.26 8.45
CA ARG A 479 -5.71 3.95 8.06
C ARG A 479 -4.24 4.08 7.69
N THR A 480 -3.88 5.03 6.83
CA THR A 480 -2.47 5.28 6.46
C THR A 480 -1.62 5.67 7.66
N ALA A 481 -2.17 6.47 8.59
CA ALA A 481 -1.47 6.84 9.81
C ALA A 481 -1.17 5.61 10.70
N ARG A 482 -2.13 4.68 10.83
CA ARG A 482 -1.91 3.42 11.55
C ARG A 482 -0.86 2.55 10.87
N GLU A 483 -0.96 2.35 9.57
CA GLU A 483 0.02 1.58 8.79
C GLU A 483 1.43 2.17 8.91
N MET A 484 1.58 3.50 8.87
CA MET A 484 2.86 4.18 9.06
C MET A 484 3.37 4.09 10.51
N ALA A 485 2.48 4.14 11.50
CA ALA A 485 2.85 3.97 12.91
C ALA A 485 3.36 2.55 13.19
N ASP A 486 2.70 1.54 12.63
CA ASP A 486 3.12 0.14 12.72
C ASP A 486 4.50 -0.06 12.06
N GLN A 487 4.71 0.48 10.85
CA GLN A 487 6.02 0.46 10.19
C GLN A 487 7.11 1.19 10.98
N ALA A 488 6.78 2.33 11.59
CA ALA A 488 7.71 3.07 12.44
C ALA A 488 8.11 2.25 13.68
N GLN A 489 7.16 1.53 14.26
CA GLN A 489 7.40 0.66 15.41
C GLN A 489 8.23 -0.57 15.04
N GLU A 490 7.95 -1.20 13.90
CA GLU A 490 8.76 -2.28 13.35
C GLU A 490 10.21 -1.83 13.11
N ALA A 491 10.42 -0.69 12.45
CA ALA A 491 11.75 -0.15 12.21
C ALA A 491 12.49 0.19 13.51
N ARG A 492 11.80 0.71 14.54
CA ARG A 492 12.40 0.93 15.87
C ARG A 492 12.80 -0.39 16.53
N ASN A 493 11.95 -1.40 16.46
CA ASN A 493 12.25 -2.73 17.01
C ASN A 493 13.45 -3.37 16.31
N GLU A 494 13.61 -3.17 14.99
CA GLU A 494 14.79 -3.60 14.25
C GLU A 494 16.06 -2.89 14.73
N VAL A 495 16.01 -1.57 14.92
CA VAL A 495 17.14 -0.79 15.45
C VAL A 495 17.54 -1.28 16.85
N VAL A 496 16.58 -1.54 17.73
CA VAL A 496 16.84 -2.09 19.07
C VAL A 496 17.48 -3.48 18.99
N ARG A 497 16.93 -4.38 18.16
CA ARG A 497 17.52 -5.71 17.94
C ARG A 497 18.94 -5.65 17.39
N LEU A 498 19.22 -4.72 16.48
CA LEU A 498 20.57 -4.52 15.94
C LEU A 498 21.52 -3.93 16.99
N GLN A 499 21.03 -3.02 17.85
CA GLN A 499 21.79 -2.47 18.96
C GLN A 499 22.13 -3.56 20.00
N GLU A 500 21.19 -4.43 20.35
CA GLU A 500 21.44 -5.58 21.22
C GLU A 500 22.49 -6.53 20.62
N ARG A 501 22.38 -6.82 19.32
CA ARG A 501 23.39 -7.63 18.61
C ARG A 501 24.77 -6.99 18.62
N LEU A 502 24.85 -5.67 18.38
CA LEU A 502 26.10 -4.91 18.46
C LEU A 502 26.70 -4.99 19.87
N ALA A 503 25.89 -4.78 20.91
CA ALA A 503 26.34 -4.87 22.30
C ALA A 503 26.89 -6.27 22.65
N VAL A 504 26.25 -7.34 22.18
CA VAL A 504 26.74 -8.71 22.37
C VAL A 504 28.09 -8.93 21.67
N VAL A 505 28.25 -8.43 20.43
CA VAL A 505 29.52 -8.52 19.69
C VAL A 505 30.63 -7.73 20.38
N GLU A 506 30.34 -6.51 20.84
CA GLU A 506 31.29 -5.69 21.62
C GLU A 506 31.69 -6.38 22.93
N GLN A 507 30.73 -6.97 23.65
CA GLN A 507 31.00 -7.68 24.89
C GLN A 507 31.81 -8.97 24.66
N GLN A 508 31.59 -9.69 23.56
CA GLN A 508 32.40 -10.84 23.16
C GLN A 508 33.82 -10.41 22.78
N ALA A 509 33.98 -9.30 22.06
CA ALA A 509 35.29 -8.73 21.74
C ALA A 509 36.05 -8.30 23.01
N ALA A 510 35.36 -7.73 24.00
CA ALA A 510 35.94 -7.35 25.29
C ALA A 510 36.25 -8.55 26.20
N GLY A 511 35.37 -9.57 26.22
CA GLY A 511 35.49 -10.75 27.08
C GLY A 511 36.64 -11.69 26.70
N VAL A 512 37.00 -11.77 25.41
CA VAL A 512 38.19 -12.51 24.95
C VAL A 512 39.48 -11.87 25.48
N SER A 513 39.47 -10.56 25.78
CA SER A 513 40.62 -9.85 26.36
C SER A 513 40.83 -10.12 27.86
N ALA A 514 39.81 -10.57 28.59
CA ALA A 514 39.86 -10.69 30.05
C ALA A 514 40.31 -12.07 30.56
N LYS A 515 40.16 -13.14 29.78
CA LYS A 515 40.51 -14.52 30.21
C LYS A 515 41.99 -14.91 30.01
N SER A 516 42.84 -14.07 29.40
CA SER A 516 44.28 -14.36 29.22
C SER A 516 45.22 -13.54 30.09
N ALA A 517 44.72 -12.69 30.99
CA ALA A 517 45.56 -11.85 31.84
C ALA A 517 45.60 -12.39 33.28
N LYS A 518 46.57 -13.27 33.54
CA LYS A 518 47.09 -13.50 34.90
C LYS A 518 47.68 -12.15 35.37
N PRO A 519 47.27 -11.58 36.50
CA PRO A 519 47.69 -10.23 36.88
C PRO A 519 49.18 -10.26 37.25
N ARG A 520 50.02 -9.64 36.41
CA ARG A 520 51.35 -9.22 36.80
C ARG A 520 51.22 -7.75 37.17
N GLY A 521 51.28 -7.47 38.47
CA GLY A 521 51.17 -6.13 39.01
C GLY A 521 52.24 -5.22 38.41
N VAL A 522 51.80 -4.11 37.84
CA VAL A 522 52.61 -2.90 37.69
C VAL A 522 51.68 -1.75 38.02
N ASP A 523 51.95 -1.14 39.17
CA ASP A 523 51.40 0.16 39.56
C ASP A 523 51.79 1.21 38.52
N ALA A 524 50.79 1.84 37.91
CA ALA A 524 50.95 3.14 37.26
C ALA A 524 49.65 3.93 37.43
N ARG A 525 49.61 4.59 38.59
CA ARG A 525 48.69 5.64 38.98
C ARG A 525 48.92 6.86 38.08
N ILE A 526 47.95 7.21 37.24
CA ILE A 526 47.78 8.59 36.73
C ILE A 526 46.31 8.93 36.80
N ASP A 527 46.01 9.94 37.61
CA ASP A 527 44.70 10.47 37.92
C ASP A 527 44.18 11.44 36.84
N ALA A 528 42.85 11.34 36.64
CA ALA A 528 41.88 12.39 36.30
C ALA A 528 41.63 12.84 34.82
N PRO A 529 40.40 13.32 34.49
CA PRO A 529 39.09 12.84 34.94
C PRO A 529 38.10 12.60 33.78
N ARG A 530 37.40 11.46 33.83
CA ARG A 530 36.17 11.21 33.04
C ARG A 530 34.97 11.79 33.81
N LYS A 531 34.39 12.88 33.29
CA LYS A 531 33.00 13.28 33.57
C LYS A 531 32.11 12.45 32.65
N ASP A 532 31.59 11.35 33.17
CA ASP A 532 30.32 10.78 32.75
C ASP A 532 29.93 9.78 33.84
N GLN A 533 29.20 10.28 34.83
CA GLN A 533 28.53 9.42 35.80
C GLN A 533 27.42 8.68 35.05
N GLY A 534 27.66 7.39 34.84
CA GLY A 534 26.61 6.43 34.56
C GLY A 534 25.60 6.45 35.71
N ILE A 535 24.41 6.95 35.41
CA ILE A 535 23.23 6.73 36.25
C ILE A 535 22.71 5.34 35.87
N ASP A 536 22.93 4.40 36.77
CA ASP A 536 22.34 3.06 36.73
C ASP A 536 20.81 3.15 36.59
N PRO A 537 20.17 2.56 35.55
CA PRO A 537 18.71 2.56 35.41
C PRO A 537 17.99 1.78 36.52
N ALA A 538 18.72 1.04 37.35
CA ALA A 538 18.20 0.31 38.50
C ALA A 538 17.96 1.18 39.76
N ASN A 539 18.48 2.42 39.81
CA ASN A 539 18.32 3.31 40.97
C ASN A 539 17.18 4.34 40.82
N GLY A 540 16.33 4.20 39.79
CA GLY A 540 15.25 5.15 39.47
C GLY A 540 14.15 5.29 40.53
N GLY A 541 14.09 4.40 41.53
CA GLY A 541 13.14 4.50 42.65
C GLY A 541 13.45 5.66 43.61
N GLY A 542 14.74 5.92 43.89
CA GLY A 542 15.15 6.98 44.82
C GLY A 542 14.81 8.37 44.30
N THR A 543 15.09 8.62 43.02
CA THR A 543 14.78 9.90 42.37
C THR A 543 13.28 10.14 42.25
N ARG A 544 12.46 9.11 41.99
CA ARG A 544 10.99 9.24 41.96
C ARG A 544 10.42 9.56 43.35
N ALA A 545 10.93 8.92 44.40
CA ALA A 545 10.51 9.21 45.77
C ALA A 545 10.86 10.66 46.18
N GLN A 546 12.06 11.12 45.83
CA GLN A 546 12.48 12.52 46.04
C GLN A 546 11.58 13.50 45.28
N ILE A 547 11.29 13.24 44.00
CA ILE A 547 10.37 14.07 43.21
C ILE A 547 8.97 14.12 43.86
N ARG A 548 8.41 12.99 44.32
CA ARG A 548 7.12 12.99 45.04
C ARG A 548 7.15 13.85 46.29
N SER A 549 8.21 13.76 47.08
CA SER A 549 8.37 14.57 48.30
C SER A 549 8.47 16.08 48.01
N LEU A 550 9.07 16.45 46.88
CA LEU A 550 9.16 17.85 46.44
C LEU A 550 7.82 18.33 45.90
N LEU A 551 7.11 17.51 45.11
CA LEU A 551 5.75 17.82 44.64
C LEU A 551 4.78 18.06 45.81
N GLN A 552 4.90 17.30 46.90
CA GLN A 552 4.11 17.50 48.12
C GLN A 552 4.37 18.85 48.81
N LYS A 553 5.56 19.45 48.62
CA LYS A 553 5.92 20.76 49.19
C LYS A 553 5.47 21.95 48.32
N LEU A 554 5.11 21.72 47.05
CA LEU A 554 4.62 22.77 46.15
C LEU A 554 3.17 23.15 46.49
N SER A 555 2.85 24.44 46.31
CA SER A 555 1.49 24.96 46.44
C SER A 555 0.56 24.38 45.35
N PRO A 556 -0.77 24.38 45.54
CA PRO A 556 -1.72 23.88 44.54
C PRO A 556 -1.52 24.51 43.16
N ASP A 557 -1.37 25.83 43.10
CA ASP A 557 -1.16 26.60 41.87
C ASP A 557 0.16 26.22 41.16
N GLN A 558 1.18 25.83 41.92
CA GLN A 558 2.46 25.37 41.36
C GLN A 558 2.37 23.95 40.80
N ARG A 559 1.46 23.10 41.31
CA ARG A 559 1.26 21.74 40.80
C ARG A 559 0.50 21.69 39.48
N GLU A 560 -0.28 22.73 39.16
CA GLU A 560 -0.97 22.87 37.88
C GLU A 560 -0.05 23.34 36.74
N LEU A 561 1.20 23.71 37.04
CA LEU A 561 2.18 24.09 36.04
C LEU A 561 2.49 22.94 35.07
N SER A 562 2.83 23.29 33.83
CA SER A 562 3.21 22.30 32.82
C SER A 562 4.43 21.48 33.29
N GLN A 563 4.54 20.22 32.83
CA GLN A 563 5.68 19.34 33.18
C GLN A 563 7.05 19.97 32.90
N HIS A 564 7.13 20.88 31.92
CA HIS A 564 8.33 21.64 31.62
C HIS A 564 8.68 22.67 32.69
N GLN A 565 7.68 23.42 33.16
CA GLN A 565 7.84 24.41 34.22
C GLN A 565 8.10 23.74 35.57
N LEU A 566 7.41 22.63 35.86
CA LEU A 566 7.67 21.80 37.05
C LEU A 566 9.08 21.23 37.04
N ALA A 567 9.57 20.73 35.90
CA ALA A 567 10.93 20.21 35.81
C ALA A 567 11.98 21.31 36.04
N ALA A 568 11.79 22.51 35.47
CA ALA A 568 12.69 23.64 35.68
C ALA A 568 12.68 24.13 37.15
N LEU A 569 11.52 24.04 37.82
CA LEU A 569 11.38 24.42 39.22
C LEU A 569 12.03 23.40 40.18
N LEU A 570 12.02 22.12 39.81
CA LEU A 570 12.58 21.01 40.61
C LEU A 570 14.07 20.73 40.32
N GLU A 571 14.61 21.19 39.20
CA GLU A 571 15.99 20.95 38.77
C GLU A 571 17.06 21.42 39.79
N PRO A 572 16.92 22.57 40.49
CA PRO A 572 17.91 22.99 41.48
C PRO A 572 18.03 22.05 42.69
N ASP A 573 16.96 21.33 43.02
CA ASP A 573 16.84 20.51 44.22
C ASP A 573 17.15 19.02 43.97
N LEU A 574 17.48 18.66 42.72
CA LEU A 574 17.69 17.28 42.29
C LEU A 574 19.03 17.13 41.56
N SER A 575 19.73 16.03 41.78
CA SER A 575 21.01 15.71 41.12
C SER A 575 20.88 15.26 39.66
N VAL A 576 19.68 15.38 39.07
CA VAL A 576 19.34 14.91 37.73
C VAL A 576 18.84 16.06 36.87
N GLY A 577 19.24 16.11 35.60
CA GLY A 577 18.83 17.19 34.69
C GLY A 577 17.32 17.19 34.38
N ALA A 578 16.80 18.34 33.93
CA ALA A 578 15.38 18.57 33.64
C ALA A 578 14.71 17.47 32.78
N ASP A 579 15.43 16.87 31.83
CA ASP A 579 14.92 15.80 30.95
C ASP A 579 14.64 14.50 31.70
N ALA A 580 15.49 14.15 32.66
CA ALA A 580 15.27 13.00 33.52
C ALA A 580 14.11 13.25 34.48
N ILE A 581 14.01 14.46 35.05
CA ILE A 581 12.89 14.87 35.91
C ILE A 581 11.57 14.76 35.15
N ARG A 582 11.49 15.24 33.90
CA ARG A 582 10.28 15.12 33.05
C ARG A 582 9.86 13.67 32.82
N ARG A 583 10.81 12.76 32.60
CA ARG A 583 10.51 11.32 32.45
C ARG A 583 9.94 10.73 33.73
N HIS A 584 10.49 11.11 34.89
CA HIS A 584 9.98 10.67 36.18
C HIS A 584 8.62 11.28 36.54
N LEU A 585 8.37 12.55 36.22
CA LEU A 585 7.05 13.18 36.38
C LEU A 585 5.96 12.48 35.56
N ARG A 586 6.27 12.07 34.31
CA ARG A 586 5.34 11.27 33.49
C ARG A 586 5.07 9.90 34.10
N ALA A 587 6.11 9.24 34.60
CA ALA A 587 5.94 7.94 35.25
C ALA A 587 5.05 8.05 36.50
N ILE A 588 5.25 9.07 37.34
CA ILE A 588 4.43 9.32 38.52
C ILE A 588 2.97 9.60 38.13
N ALA A 589 2.73 10.45 37.13
CA ALA A 589 1.38 10.75 36.66
C ALA A 589 0.64 9.51 36.09
N ASN A 590 1.38 8.62 35.42
CA ASN A 590 0.81 7.36 34.93
C ASN A 590 0.48 6.39 36.07
N GLU A 591 1.36 6.27 37.08
CA GLU A 591 1.11 5.45 38.27
C GLU A 591 -0.11 5.97 39.06
N GLU A 592 -0.24 7.29 39.22
CA GLU A 592 -1.41 7.90 39.86
C GLU A 592 -2.70 7.69 39.05
N ALA A 593 -2.63 7.78 37.72
CA ALA A 593 -3.76 7.51 36.84
C ALA A 593 -4.18 6.02 36.83
N GLU A 594 -3.24 5.10 37.03
CA GLU A 594 -3.53 3.67 37.21
C GLU A 594 -4.20 3.40 38.55
N HIS A 595 -3.74 4.03 39.63
CA HIS A 595 -4.37 3.93 40.96
C HIS A 595 -5.72 4.65 41.07
N ALA A 596 -5.99 5.65 40.23
CA ALA A 596 -7.26 6.37 40.20
C ALA A 596 -8.36 5.68 39.37
N LYS A 597 -8.06 4.56 38.68
CA LYS A 597 -9.10 3.77 38.01
C LYS A 597 -9.95 3.09 39.07
N PRO A 598 -11.28 3.32 39.11
CA PRO A 598 -12.15 2.62 40.05
C PRO A 598 -12.11 1.12 39.74
N ASP A 599 -11.96 0.31 40.80
CA ASP A 599 -11.97 -1.15 40.73
C ASP A 599 -13.17 -1.62 39.90
N VAL A 600 -12.87 -2.23 38.75
CA VAL A 600 -13.86 -2.89 37.92
C VAL A 600 -14.26 -4.18 38.64
N PRO A 601 -15.51 -4.34 39.10
CA PRO A 601 -15.91 -5.55 39.80
C PRO A 601 -15.99 -6.69 38.78
N GLY A 602 -15.01 -7.60 38.80
CA GLY A 602 -15.04 -8.74 37.88
C GLY A 602 -13.79 -9.61 37.75
N GLN A 603 -12.70 -9.38 38.48
CA GLN A 603 -11.58 -10.33 38.48
C GLN A 603 -11.68 -11.29 39.67
N ARG A 604 -11.93 -12.55 39.31
CA ARG A 604 -12.01 -13.73 40.16
C ARG A 604 -10.82 -13.82 41.12
N GLU A 605 -11.13 -14.01 42.40
CA GLU A 605 -10.20 -14.57 43.38
C GLU A 605 -9.73 -15.94 42.88
N GLU A 606 -8.43 -16.07 42.59
CA GLU A 606 -7.78 -17.36 42.47
C GLU A 606 -7.67 -17.96 43.87
N THR A 607 -8.59 -18.86 44.18
CA THR A 607 -8.52 -19.74 45.34
C THR A 607 -7.25 -20.59 45.28
N GLU A 608 -6.38 -20.42 46.27
CA GLU A 608 -5.25 -21.29 46.59
C GLU A 608 -5.69 -22.76 46.68
N PRO A 609 -4.95 -23.72 46.09
CA PRO A 609 -5.19 -25.13 46.36
C PRO A 609 -4.66 -25.49 47.75
N ALA A 610 -5.56 -25.97 48.60
CA ALA A 610 -5.29 -26.49 49.92
C ALA A 610 -4.16 -27.53 49.91
N GLY A 611 -3.12 -27.27 50.70
CA GLY A 611 -2.09 -28.24 51.05
C GLY A 611 -2.68 -29.36 51.90
N HIS A 612 -2.58 -30.60 51.40
CA HIS A 612 -2.74 -31.80 52.20
C HIS A 612 -1.48 -32.05 53.04
N GLY A 613 -1.61 -31.87 54.35
CA GLY A 613 -1.00 -32.71 55.38
C GLY A 613 -2.13 -33.07 56.36
N VAL A 614 -2.16 -34.17 57.11
CA VAL A 614 -1.19 -35.18 57.57
C VAL A 614 -2.11 -36.37 57.98
N GLU A 615 -1.70 -37.64 57.96
CA GLU A 615 -1.33 -38.44 59.16
C GLU A 615 -1.30 -39.92 58.78
N GLN A 616 -0.19 -40.59 59.10
CA GLN A 616 -0.05 -41.68 60.08
C GLN A 616 -0.33 -43.07 59.51
#